data_AF-A0A954GHH4-F1
#
_entry.id   AF-A0A954GHH4-F1
#
_cell.length_a   1.000
_cell.length_b   1.000
_cell.length_c   1.000
_cell.angle_alpha   90.00
_cell.angle_beta   90.00
_cell.angle_gamma   90.00
#
_symmetry.space_group_name_H-M   'P 1'
#
loop_
_entity.id
_entity.type
_entity.pdbx_description
1 polymer ?
#
loop_
_entity_poly.entity_id
_entity_poly.type
_entity_poly.pdbx_seq_one_letter_code
_entity_poly.pdbx_strand_id
1 'polypeptide(L)'
;MANKTLFSSVKRRFARADDVNEAGGRAYKLAPKHALAQMAATGCFNGTFYASADTQLDAMRTLIREIDDNEYLAKLAVYSRERAFMKDMPAALLTVLSTRDMELTHRVFDRVVDNGRVLRTMFQMIRSGQFGRNSLSSSLKRAFARWLNDASVGKLLSASIGNDPSLRDILRMARPTPKDNERRALFGWLTGRDVEHWAPATADDLPSQVQTLMAYRRANSQELQSLLVGDLNVRWDLLADAALGPKVWKAIARQMGPQALRMNLNTLLRHGVLEHAEMTNEIAARLRDADEIARSRQFPYQYLAAYLNAANEVPHAIKSALHDAAEIACGNVPELPGPVVIELDTSGSMQMSATGWRARGATSAMRCV
;
A
#
# COMPACT_ATOMS: atom_id res chain seq x y z
N MET A 1 -52.44 -16.65 36.27
CA MET A 1 -50.99 -16.38 36.12
C MET A 1 -50.78 -15.62 34.82
N ALA A 2 -50.16 -14.43 34.82
CA ALA A 2 -49.99 -13.65 33.60
C ALA A 2 -49.05 -14.38 32.61
N ASN A 3 -49.41 -14.42 31.33
CA ASN A 3 -48.61 -15.04 30.27
C ASN A 3 -47.32 -14.22 30.05
N LYS A 4 -46.24 -14.65 30.69
CA LYS A 4 -44.94 -13.96 30.70
C LYS A 4 -44.34 -13.77 29.30
N THR A 5 -44.76 -14.59 28.34
CA THR A 5 -44.35 -14.52 26.94
C THR A 5 -45.08 -13.42 26.18
N LEU A 6 -46.35 -13.16 26.52
CA LEU A 6 -47.18 -12.13 25.88
C LEU A 6 -46.89 -10.71 26.43
N PHE A 7 -46.53 -10.62 27.72
CA PHE A 7 -46.23 -9.36 28.41
C PHE A 7 -44.71 -9.08 28.55
N SER A 8 -43.86 -9.80 27.81
CA SER A 8 -42.43 -9.49 27.77
C SER A 8 -42.22 -8.18 27.00
N SER A 9 -41.80 -7.13 27.70
CA SER A 9 -41.42 -5.86 27.07
C SER A 9 -40.36 -6.09 25.99
N VAL A 10 -40.61 -5.61 24.77
CA VAL A 10 -39.65 -5.63 23.66
C VAL A 10 -38.31 -4.98 24.08
N LYS A 11 -38.33 -4.02 25.02
CA LYS A 11 -37.12 -3.40 25.58
C LYS A 11 -36.21 -4.38 26.35
N ARG A 12 -36.69 -5.55 26.79
CA ARG A 12 -35.85 -6.61 27.37
C ARG A 12 -35.17 -7.50 26.32
N ARG A 13 -35.56 -7.40 25.04
CA ARG A 13 -34.92 -8.14 23.93
C ARG A 13 -33.64 -7.49 23.43
N PHE A 14 -33.46 -6.19 23.70
CA PHE A 14 -32.24 -5.47 23.34
C PHE A 14 -31.26 -5.47 24.51
N ALA A 15 -29.99 -5.71 24.22
CA ALA A 15 -28.92 -5.54 25.18
C ALA A 15 -28.97 -4.11 25.75
N ARG A 16 -28.60 -3.93 27.02
CA ARG A 16 -28.40 -2.57 27.54
C ARG A 16 -27.09 -2.03 26.98
N ALA A 17 -27.11 -0.78 26.54
CA ALA A 17 -25.89 -0.06 26.20
C ALA A 17 -24.89 -0.15 27.38
N ASP A 18 -23.67 -0.54 27.07
CA ASP A 18 -22.57 -0.76 28.01
C ASP A 18 -21.37 0.17 27.74
N ASP A 19 -21.54 1.14 26.84
CA ASP A 19 -20.52 2.12 26.48
C ASP A 19 -21.13 3.50 26.13
N VAL A 20 -20.26 4.47 25.90
CA VAL A 20 -20.60 5.82 25.45
C VAL A 20 -19.72 6.18 24.26
N ASN A 21 -20.29 6.71 23.17
CA ASN A 21 -19.54 7.13 22.00
C ASN A 21 -18.83 8.49 22.23
N GLU A 22 -18.00 8.89 21.27
CA GLU A 22 -17.21 10.13 21.31
C GLU A 22 -18.07 11.41 21.40
N ALA A 23 -19.37 11.34 21.08
CA ALA A 23 -20.32 12.44 21.20
C ALA A 23 -21.14 12.39 22.51
N GLY A 24 -20.83 11.49 23.44
CA GLY A 24 -21.55 11.33 24.71
C GLY A 24 -22.86 10.52 24.63
N GLY A 25 -23.17 9.93 23.47
CA GLY A 25 -24.35 9.09 23.27
C GLY A 25 -24.14 7.66 23.74
N ARG A 26 -25.20 7.00 24.23
CA ARG A 26 -25.14 5.58 24.65
C ARG A 26 -24.79 4.68 23.47
N ALA A 27 -23.84 3.77 23.67
CA ALA A 27 -23.30 2.88 22.66
C ALA A 27 -23.08 1.45 23.22
N TYR A 28 -22.61 0.56 22.35
CA TYR A 28 -22.24 -0.81 22.72
C TYR A 28 -20.76 -1.04 22.49
N LYS A 29 -20.08 -1.59 23.49
CA LYS A 29 -18.66 -1.90 23.38
C LYS A 29 -18.47 -3.08 22.44
N LEU A 30 -17.61 -2.91 21.43
CA LEU A 30 -17.19 -4.03 20.59
C LEU A 30 -16.28 -4.98 21.38
N ALA A 31 -16.48 -6.29 21.19
CA ALA A 31 -15.55 -7.29 21.72
C ALA A 31 -14.12 -7.03 21.18
N PRO A 32 -13.04 -7.27 21.96
CA PRO A 32 -11.68 -6.85 21.56
C PRO A 32 -11.24 -7.36 20.20
N LYS A 33 -11.53 -8.63 19.88
CA LYS A 33 -11.25 -9.20 18.55
C LYS A 33 -11.98 -8.44 17.45
N HIS A 34 -13.27 -8.14 17.63
CA HIS A 34 -14.06 -7.41 16.64
C HIS A 34 -13.56 -5.97 16.47
N ALA A 35 -13.31 -5.25 17.57
CA ALA A 35 -12.76 -3.90 17.53
C ALA A 35 -11.41 -3.86 16.77
N LEU A 36 -10.51 -4.82 17.05
CA LEU A 36 -9.24 -4.91 16.34
C LEU A 36 -9.42 -5.30 14.87
N ALA A 37 -10.38 -6.17 14.53
CA ALA A 37 -10.67 -6.52 13.14
C ALA A 37 -11.18 -5.31 12.34
N GLN A 38 -12.09 -4.53 12.92
CA GLN A 38 -12.59 -3.30 12.31
C GLN A 38 -11.43 -2.33 12.06
N MET A 39 -10.64 -2.05 13.09
CA MET A 39 -9.46 -1.21 12.97
C MET A 39 -8.48 -1.75 11.92
N ALA A 40 -8.32 -3.06 11.82
CA ALA A 40 -7.38 -3.67 10.89
C ALA A 40 -7.83 -3.61 9.43
N ALA A 41 -9.12 -3.38 9.18
CA ALA A 41 -9.71 -3.23 7.86
C ALA A 41 -9.89 -1.76 7.44
N THR A 42 -10.11 -0.85 8.39
CA THR A 42 -10.47 0.56 8.09
C THR A 42 -9.47 1.60 8.63
N GLY A 43 -8.59 1.22 9.56
CA GLY A 43 -7.67 2.12 10.23
C GLY A 43 -6.51 2.56 9.34
N CYS A 44 -6.38 3.86 9.11
CA CYS A 44 -5.36 4.43 8.22
C CYS A 44 -4.09 4.96 8.93
N PHE A 45 -3.99 4.87 10.28
CA PHE A 45 -2.96 5.55 11.09
C PHE A 45 -2.80 7.05 10.73
N ASN A 46 -3.91 7.70 10.39
CA ASN A 46 -3.99 9.11 10.05
C ASN A 46 -5.07 9.77 10.91
N GLY A 47 -5.00 11.09 11.09
CA GLY A 47 -5.99 11.84 11.86
C GLY A 47 -7.37 11.88 11.20
N THR A 48 -8.37 11.26 11.82
CA THR A 48 -9.80 11.31 11.48
C THR A 48 -10.55 12.25 12.43
N PHE A 49 -11.89 12.40 12.28
CA PHE A 49 -12.68 13.36 13.09
C PHE A 49 -12.54 13.16 14.59
N TYR A 50 -12.50 11.91 15.05
CA TYR A 50 -12.44 11.57 16.46
C TYR A 50 -11.09 10.99 16.92
N ALA A 51 -10.15 10.70 16.01
CA ALA A 51 -8.91 10.00 16.38
C ALA A 51 -7.68 10.54 15.63
N SER A 52 -6.62 10.87 16.37
CA SER A 52 -5.28 11.13 15.82
C SER A 52 -4.54 9.83 15.51
N ALA A 53 -3.43 9.91 14.75
CA ALA A 53 -2.57 8.76 14.47
C ALA A 53 -2.05 8.09 15.76
N ASP A 54 -1.66 8.88 16.76
CA ASP A 54 -1.17 8.37 18.05
C ASP A 54 -2.27 7.64 18.83
N THR A 55 -3.47 8.21 18.88
CA THR A 55 -4.61 7.56 19.55
C THR A 55 -5.01 6.24 18.89
N GLN A 56 -4.93 6.13 17.55
CA GLN A 56 -5.18 4.87 16.85
C GLN A 56 -4.12 3.82 17.18
N LEU A 57 -2.85 4.22 17.28
CA LEU A 57 -1.76 3.30 17.64
C LEU A 57 -1.93 2.78 19.06
N ASP A 58 -2.26 3.64 20.03
CA ASP A 58 -2.46 3.24 21.41
C ASP A 58 -3.72 2.40 21.61
N ALA A 59 -4.82 2.72 20.91
CA ALA A 59 -6.01 1.89 20.89
C ALA A 59 -5.71 0.48 20.34
N MET A 60 -4.97 0.39 19.23
CA MET A 60 -4.51 -0.89 18.68
C MET A 60 -3.68 -1.67 19.70
N ARG A 61 -2.70 -1.03 20.35
CA ARG A 61 -1.84 -1.69 21.35
C ARG A 61 -2.63 -2.16 22.57
N THR A 62 -3.65 -1.43 22.99
CA THR A 62 -4.55 -1.82 24.08
C THR A 62 -5.38 -3.04 23.68
N LEU A 63 -6.01 -3.02 22.50
CA LEU A 63 -6.78 -4.15 21.99
C LEU A 63 -5.92 -5.42 21.83
N ILE A 64 -4.69 -5.28 21.32
CA ILE A 64 -3.78 -6.42 21.17
C ILE A 64 -3.36 -6.97 22.55
N ARG A 65 -3.23 -6.14 23.59
CA ARG A 65 -2.95 -6.60 24.97
C ARG A 65 -4.11 -7.40 25.57
N GLU A 66 -5.34 -7.15 25.14
CA GLU A 66 -6.53 -7.89 25.58
C GLU A 66 -6.74 -9.21 24.81
N ILE A 67 -5.92 -9.51 23.80
CA ILE A 67 -6.05 -10.70 22.96
C ILE A 67 -4.82 -11.60 23.13
N ASP A 68 -5.02 -12.72 23.84
CA ASP A 68 -3.99 -13.76 24.06
C ASP A 68 -3.92 -14.81 22.92
N ASP A 69 -4.74 -14.65 21.88
CA ASP A 69 -4.80 -15.54 20.73
C ASP A 69 -3.85 -15.06 19.62
N ASN A 70 -2.62 -15.57 19.63
CA ASN A 70 -1.61 -15.23 18.61
C ASN A 70 -1.96 -15.76 17.21
N GLU A 71 -2.71 -16.87 17.11
CA GLU A 71 -3.16 -17.39 15.82
C GLU A 71 -4.16 -16.43 15.17
N TYR A 72 -5.06 -15.85 15.97
CA TYR A 72 -5.95 -14.78 15.52
C TYR A 72 -5.16 -13.57 15.01
N LEU A 73 -4.15 -13.10 15.74
CA LEU A 73 -3.32 -11.96 15.31
C LEU A 73 -2.58 -12.26 13.99
N ALA A 74 -2.06 -13.49 13.83
CA ALA A 74 -1.40 -13.92 12.60
C ALA A 74 -2.37 -13.95 11.42
N LYS A 75 -3.57 -14.53 11.60
CA LYS A 75 -4.64 -14.53 10.58
C LYS A 75 -5.09 -13.12 10.24
N LEU A 76 -5.20 -12.24 11.24
CA LEU A 76 -5.62 -10.86 11.04
C LEU A 76 -4.56 -10.06 10.27
N ALA A 77 -3.27 -10.28 10.53
CA ALA A 77 -2.19 -9.65 9.76
C ALA A 77 -2.26 -10.04 8.27
N VAL A 78 -2.46 -11.33 7.99
CA VAL A 78 -2.66 -11.84 6.63
C VAL A 78 -3.92 -11.27 5.99
N TYR A 79 -5.05 -11.28 6.70
CA TYR A 79 -6.31 -10.73 6.19
C TYR A 79 -6.20 -9.24 5.87
N SER A 80 -5.61 -8.47 6.78
CA SER A 80 -5.39 -7.03 6.61
C SER A 80 -4.56 -6.74 5.35
N ARG A 81 -3.58 -7.60 5.03
CA ARG A 81 -2.77 -7.48 3.83
C ARG A 81 -3.47 -7.93 2.54
N GLU A 82 -4.03 -9.14 2.53
CA GLU A 82 -4.49 -9.81 1.31
C GLU A 82 -5.96 -9.51 0.95
N ARG A 83 -6.77 -9.08 1.92
CA ARG A 83 -8.21 -8.86 1.75
C ARG A 83 -8.63 -7.43 2.01
N ALA A 84 -8.10 -6.80 3.06
CA ALA A 84 -8.34 -5.37 3.31
C ALA A 84 -7.36 -4.45 2.56
N PHE A 85 -6.33 -5.02 1.91
CA PHE A 85 -5.33 -4.31 1.11
C PHE A 85 -4.58 -3.19 1.87
N MET A 86 -4.47 -3.33 3.19
CA MET A 86 -3.77 -2.39 4.07
C MET A 86 -2.26 -2.57 3.96
N LYS A 87 -1.52 -1.56 4.43
CA LYS A 87 -0.05 -1.51 4.34
C LYS A 87 0.60 -1.48 5.71
N ASP A 88 0.17 -0.54 6.55
CA ASP A 88 0.84 -0.29 7.82
C ASP A 88 0.30 -1.20 8.94
N MET A 89 -1.01 -1.44 8.97
CA MET A 89 -1.63 -2.37 9.92
C MET A 89 -1.05 -3.80 9.87
N PRO A 90 -0.92 -4.47 8.71
CA PRO A 90 -0.39 -5.83 8.70
C PRO A 90 1.08 -5.88 9.13
N ALA A 91 1.87 -4.83 8.84
CA ALA A 91 3.23 -4.69 9.35
C ALA A 91 3.27 -4.51 10.88
N ALA A 92 2.34 -3.72 11.44
CA ALA A 92 2.24 -3.51 12.88
C ALA A 92 1.86 -4.82 13.61
N LEU A 93 0.84 -5.53 13.13
CA LEU A 93 0.43 -6.83 13.66
C LEU A 93 1.57 -7.86 13.59
N LEU A 94 2.29 -7.93 12.46
CA LEU A 94 3.45 -8.81 12.33
C LEU A 94 4.60 -8.40 13.27
N THR A 95 4.81 -7.11 13.48
CA THR A 95 5.82 -6.61 14.41
C THR A 95 5.50 -7.01 15.85
N VAL A 96 4.22 -6.90 16.27
CA VAL A 96 3.77 -7.41 17.57
C VAL A 96 3.93 -8.92 17.67
N LEU A 97 3.52 -9.66 16.64
CA LEU A 97 3.67 -11.12 16.62
C LEU A 97 5.15 -11.53 16.78
N SER A 98 6.09 -10.76 16.23
CA SER A 98 7.53 -11.02 16.38
C SER A 98 8.06 -10.93 17.81
N THR A 99 7.31 -10.33 18.74
CA THR A 99 7.65 -10.29 20.16
C THR A 99 6.93 -11.37 20.98
N ARG A 100 5.81 -11.90 20.47
CA ARG A 100 4.97 -12.89 21.15
C ARG A 100 5.20 -14.32 20.67
N ASP A 101 5.24 -14.53 19.37
CA ASP A 101 5.32 -15.83 18.73
C ASP A 101 6.14 -15.75 17.44
N MET A 102 7.42 -16.12 17.57
CA MET A 102 8.35 -16.09 16.44
C MET A 102 8.02 -17.16 15.39
N GLU A 103 7.42 -18.28 15.78
CA GLU A 103 7.12 -19.36 14.85
C GLU A 103 5.98 -18.94 13.92
N LEU A 104 4.88 -18.42 14.47
CA LEU A 104 3.79 -17.86 13.67
C LEU A 104 4.28 -16.67 12.83
N THR A 105 5.16 -15.83 13.37
CA THR A 105 5.79 -14.73 12.60
C THR A 105 6.45 -15.25 11.33
N HIS A 106 7.27 -16.31 11.41
CA HIS A 106 7.89 -16.90 10.22
C HIS A 106 6.86 -17.50 9.26
N ARG A 107 5.81 -18.16 9.77
CA ARG A 107 4.75 -18.76 8.94
C ARG A 107 3.99 -17.74 8.09
N VAL A 108 3.77 -16.53 8.60
CA VAL A 108 3.01 -15.49 7.88
C VAL A 108 3.87 -14.39 7.25
N PHE A 109 5.19 -14.39 7.48
CA PHE A 109 6.09 -13.30 7.07
C PHE A 109 5.97 -12.97 5.59
N ASP A 110 6.12 -13.95 4.70
CA ASP A 110 6.15 -13.70 3.25
C ASP A 110 4.79 -13.35 2.66
N ARG A 111 3.70 -13.72 3.35
CA ARG A 111 2.33 -13.33 2.99
C ARG A 111 2.03 -11.87 3.34
N VAL A 112 2.57 -11.41 4.47
CA VAL A 112 2.42 -10.03 4.92
C VAL A 112 3.41 -9.11 4.19
N VAL A 113 4.69 -9.48 4.19
CA VAL A 113 5.82 -8.72 3.64
C VAL A 113 6.00 -9.10 2.16
N ASP A 114 4.96 -8.89 1.37
CA ASP A 114 4.96 -9.27 -0.05
C ASP A 114 5.79 -8.32 -0.94
N ASN A 115 6.14 -7.13 -0.46
CA ASN A 115 6.89 -6.11 -1.22
C ASN A 115 7.83 -5.26 -0.35
N GLY A 116 8.70 -4.50 -1.01
CA GLY A 116 9.69 -3.66 -0.33
C GLY A 116 9.11 -2.53 0.52
N ARG A 117 7.90 -2.05 0.22
CA ARG A 117 7.24 -1.03 1.05
C ARG A 117 6.88 -1.61 2.41
N VAL A 118 6.22 -2.77 2.46
CA VAL A 118 5.85 -3.41 3.73
C VAL A 118 7.11 -3.83 4.50
N LEU A 119 8.15 -4.30 3.82
CA LEU A 119 9.45 -4.62 4.45
C LEU A 119 10.04 -3.40 5.16
N ARG A 120 10.05 -2.23 4.50
CA ARG A 120 10.49 -0.96 5.10
C ARG A 120 9.61 -0.52 6.25
N THR A 121 8.29 -0.60 6.11
CA THR A 121 7.35 -0.24 7.18
C THR A 121 7.59 -1.08 8.42
N MET A 122 7.70 -2.40 8.28
CA MET A 122 8.02 -3.29 9.40
C MET A 122 9.38 -2.95 10.02
N PHE A 123 10.41 -2.70 9.19
CA PHE A 123 11.73 -2.29 9.67
C PHE A 123 11.70 -0.98 10.46
N GLN A 124 10.94 0.01 9.97
CA GLN A 124 10.73 1.30 10.64
C GLN A 124 10.03 1.14 11.98
N MET A 125 8.96 0.34 12.03
CA MET A 125 8.24 0.01 13.26
C MET A 125 9.15 -0.69 14.29
N ILE A 126 9.98 -1.64 13.84
CA ILE A 126 10.99 -2.28 14.71
C ILE A 126 12.03 -1.27 15.20
N ARG A 127 12.48 -0.33 14.36
CA ARG A 127 13.46 0.67 14.80
C ARG A 127 12.89 1.72 15.73
N SER A 128 11.58 1.94 15.69
CA SER A 128 10.90 2.95 16.50
C SER A 128 10.88 2.64 18.00
N GLY A 129 11.08 1.38 18.41
CA GLY A 129 10.95 1.00 19.83
C GLY A 129 9.50 0.78 20.29
N GLN A 130 8.51 1.31 19.57
CA GLN A 130 7.10 1.38 20.01
C GLN A 130 6.44 0.01 20.23
N PHE A 131 6.98 -1.02 19.56
CA PHE A 131 6.49 -2.39 19.62
C PHE A 131 7.31 -3.30 20.53
N GLY A 132 8.12 -2.72 21.43
CA GLY A 132 8.92 -3.47 22.41
C GLY A 132 10.23 -4.03 21.86
N ARG A 133 10.64 -3.59 20.66
CA ARG A 133 11.95 -3.88 20.05
C ARG A 133 12.47 -2.62 19.36
N ASN A 134 13.78 -2.45 19.35
CA ASN A 134 14.49 -1.35 18.68
C ASN A 134 15.46 -1.84 17.57
N SER A 135 15.58 -3.16 17.37
CA SER A 135 16.53 -3.77 16.45
C SER A 135 16.08 -5.16 15.98
N LEU A 136 16.70 -5.66 14.91
CA LEU A 136 16.44 -7.01 14.39
C LEU A 136 17.11 -8.06 15.28
N SER A 137 16.31 -8.87 15.97
CA SER A 137 16.79 -10.12 16.60
C SER A 137 17.43 -11.06 15.57
N SER A 138 18.25 -12.02 16.00
CA SER A 138 18.85 -13.02 15.09
C SER A 138 17.81 -13.75 14.24
N SER A 139 16.63 -14.05 14.80
CA SER A 139 15.54 -14.71 14.06
C SER A 139 14.91 -13.81 12.99
N LEU A 140 14.71 -12.52 13.30
CA LEU A 140 14.22 -11.54 12.32
C LEU A 140 15.27 -11.21 11.26
N LYS A 141 16.56 -11.12 11.62
CA LYS A 141 17.65 -10.98 10.63
C LYS A 141 17.59 -12.10 9.61
N ARG A 142 17.35 -13.35 10.05
CA ARG A 142 17.15 -14.49 9.13
C ARG A 142 15.93 -14.29 8.23
N ALA A 143 14.78 -13.85 8.77
CA ALA A 143 13.59 -13.60 7.96
C ALA A 143 13.82 -12.53 6.86
N PHE A 144 14.39 -11.39 7.25
CA PHE A 144 14.75 -10.32 6.31
C PHE A 144 15.80 -10.79 5.30
N ALA A 145 16.82 -11.53 5.75
CA ALA A 145 17.87 -12.03 4.86
C ALA A 145 17.32 -13.02 3.82
N ARG A 146 16.43 -13.94 4.22
CA ARG A 146 15.74 -14.84 3.29
C ARG A 146 14.95 -14.06 2.26
N TRP A 147 14.11 -13.11 2.69
CA TRP A 147 13.34 -12.25 1.79
C TRP A 147 14.23 -11.54 0.75
N LEU A 148 15.38 -11.02 1.16
CA LEU A 148 16.31 -10.31 0.26
C LEU A 148 16.99 -11.26 -0.75
N ASN A 149 17.26 -12.50 -0.36
CA ASN A 149 17.87 -13.52 -1.22
C ASN A 149 16.86 -14.18 -2.18
N ASP A 150 15.60 -14.29 -1.76
CA ASP A 150 14.52 -14.94 -2.51
C ASP A 150 13.78 -13.96 -3.43
N ALA A 151 13.81 -12.66 -3.13
CA ALA A 151 13.23 -11.63 -3.99
C ALA A 151 13.86 -11.64 -5.39
N SER A 152 13.02 -11.52 -6.43
CA SER A 152 13.51 -11.30 -7.80
C SER A 152 14.24 -9.97 -7.93
N VAL A 153 15.05 -9.83 -8.99
CA VAL A 153 15.78 -8.59 -9.29
C VAL A 153 14.81 -7.40 -9.41
N GLY A 154 13.74 -7.54 -10.20
CA GLY A 154 12.70 -6.51 -10.32
C GLY A 154 12.01 -6.16 -8.99
N LYS A 155 11.82 -7.13 -8.09
CA LYS A 155 11.28 -6.89 -6.73
C LYS A 155 12.25 -6.10 -5.87
N LEU A 156 13.55 -6.38 -5.95
CA LEU A 156 14.58 -5.62 -5.24
C LEU A 156 14.77 -4.21 -5.80
N LEU A 157 14.74 -4.04 -7.13
CA LEU A 157 14.74 -2.72 -7.77
C LEU A 157 13.51 -1.91 -7.34
N SER A 158 12.32 -2.52 -7.37
CA SER A 158 11.10 -1.86 -6.87
C SER A 158 11.21 -1.54 -5.37
N ALA A 159 11.88 -2.39 -4.60
CA ALA A 159 12.15 -2.17 -3.19
C ALA A 159 13.24 -1.12 -2.95
N SER A 160 14.07 -0.74 -3.93
CA SER A 160 15.06 0.33 -3.73
C SER A 160 14.42 1.72 -3.77
N ILE A 161 13.17 1.84 -4.22
CA ILE A 161 12.41 3.09 -4.22
C ILE A 161 11.99 3.45 -2.78
N GLY A 162 12.32 4.66 -2.33
CA GLY A 162 11.95 5.22 -1.03
C GLY A 162 13.10 5.17 -0.02
N ASN A 163 13.20 6.21 0.83
CA ASN A 163 14.45 6.51 1.54
C ASN A 163 14.39 6.53 3.07
N ASP A 164 13.24 6.34 3.72
CA ASP A 164 13.12 6.43 5.18
C ASP A 164 12.28 5.29 5.76
N PRO A 165 12.89 4.15 6.13
CA PRO A 165 14.29 3.75 5.92
C PRO A 165 14.54 3.25 4.49
N SER A 166 15.76 3.37 3.98
CA SER A 166 16.11 2.88 2.64
C SER A 166 16.30 1.35 2.61
N LEU A 167 16.23 0.74 1.42
CA LEU A 167 16.59 -0.69 1.25
C LEU A 167 18.07 -0.94 1.65
N ARG A 168 18.93 0.06 1.44
CA ARG A 168 20.34 0.03 1.85
C ARG A 168 20.48 -0.12 3.36
N ASP A 169 19.66 0.57 4.15
CA ASP A 169 19.68 0.45 5.62
C ASP A 169 19.26 -0.96 6.06
N ILE A 170 18.25 -1.53 5.38
CA ILE A 170 17.80 -2.89 5.63
C ILE A 170 18.91 -3.89 5.30
N LEU A 171 19.56 -3.78 4.13
CA LEU A 171 20.68 -4.65 3.73
C LEU A 171 21.82 -4.60 4.75
N ARG A 172 22.17 -3.40 5.24
CA ARG A 172 23.23 -3.20 6.26
C ARG A 172 22.89 -3.84 7.61
N MET A 173 21.62 -3.87 8.00
CA MET A 173 21.19 -4.41 9.29
C MET A 173 20.86 -5.91 9.24
N ALA A 174 20.21 -6.38 8.17
CA ALA A 174 19.88 -7.78 7.97
C ALA A 174 21.12 -8.63 7.62
N ARG A 175 22.11 -8.01 6.95
CA ARG A 175 23.38 -8.64 6.53
C ARG A 175 23.16 -10.01 5.85
N PRO A 176 22.34 -10.08 4.77
CA PRO A 176 22.16 -11.32 4.05
C PRO A 176 23.48 -11.80 3.44
N THR A 177 23.79 -13.08 3.60
CA THR A 177 24.85 -13.72 2.82
C THR A 177 24.32 -13.95 1.41
N PRO A 178 24.92 -13.37 0.35
CA PRO A 178 24.51 -13.63 -1.03
C PRO A 178 24.69 -15.11 -1.38
N LYS A 179 23.75 -15.68 -2.13
CA LYS A 179 23.76 -17.09 -2.54
C LYS A 179 24.67 -17.39 -3.74
N ASP A 180 24.96 -16.37 -4.56
CA ASP A 180 25.75 -16.44 -5.78
C ASP A 180 26.42 -15.07 -6.07
N ASN A 181 27.23 -15.00 -7.12
CA ASN A 181 27.90 -13.77 -7.52
C ASN A 181 26.91 -12.73 -8.07
N GLU A 182 25.86 -13.14 -8.78
CA GLU A 182 24.83 -12.22 -9.29
C GLU A 182 24.16 -11.46 -8.13
N ARG A 183 23.72 -12.17 -7.08
CA ARG A 183 23.12 -11.58 -5.89
C ARG A 183 24.11 -10.70 -5.14
N ARG A 184 25.38 -11.09 -5.11
CA ARG A 184 26.46 -10.31 -4.46
C ARG A 184 26.69 -8.99 -5.18
N ALA A 185 26.81 -9.00 -6.50
CA ALA A 185 26.92 -7.80 -7.33
C ALA A 185 25.68 -6.91 -7.17
N LEU A 186 24.47 -7.49 -7.21
CA LEU A 186 23.23 -6.75 -7.00
C LEU A 186 23.17 -6.07 -5.63
N PHE A 187 23.53 -6.77 -4.55
CA PHE A 187 23.58 -6.16 -3.21
C PHE A 187 24.67 -5.10 -3.10
N GLY A 188 25.84 -5.32 -3.72
CA GLY A 188 26.91 -4.33 -3.85
C GLY A 188 26.42 -3.04 -4.49
N TRP A 189 25.78 -3.16 -5.66
CA TRP A 189 25.18 -2.05 -6.40
C TRP A 189 24.07 -1.33 -5.61
N LEU A 190 23.12 -2.07 -5.03
CA LEU A 190 22.03 -1.48 -4.21
C LEU A 190 22.56 -0.73 -2.98
N THR A 191 23.67 -1.18 -2.42
CA THR A 191 24.31 -0.52 -1.27
C THR A 191 25.26 0.61 -1.65
N GLY A 192 25.51 0.81 -2.95
CA GLY A 192 26.44 1.82 -3.46
C GLY A 192 27.88 1.56 -3.04
N ARG A 193 28.28 0.28 -2.90
CA ARG A 193 29.67 -0.10 -2.67
C ARG A 193 30.43 -0.08 -4.00
N ASP A 194 31.71 0.26 -3.94
CA ASP A 194 32.60 0.15 -5.09
C ASP A 194 32.77 -1.32 -5.52
N VAL A 195 33.02 -1.55 -6.82
CA VAL A 195 33.02 -2.88 -7.45
C VAL A 195 34.05 -3.81 -6.81
N GLU A 196 35.18 -3.28 -6.34
CA GLU A 196 36.24 -4.03 -5.67
C GLU A 196 35.74 -4.73 -4.40
N HIS A 197 34.73 -4.13 -3.74
CA HIS A 197 34.12 -4.66 -2.52
C HIS A 197 33.05 -5.72 -2.81
N TRP A 198 32.80 -6.06 -4.08
CA TRP A 198 31.85 -7.09 -4.48
C TRP A 198 32.52 -8.45 -4.61
N ALA A 199 33.84 -8.54 -4.46
CA ALA A 199 34.61 -9.77 -4.62
C ALA A 199 33.97 -10.98 -3.89
N PRO A 200 33.91 -12.16 -4.53
CA PRO A 200 34.48 -12.48 -5.85
C PRO A 200 33.62 -12.08 -7.06
N ALA A 201 32.50 -11.38 -6.86
CA ALA A 201 31.67 -10.89 -7.96
C ALA A 201 32.26 -9.61 -8.59
N THR A 202 31.91 -9.38 -9.85
CA THR A 202 32.37 -8.29 -10.70
C THR A 202 31.19 -7.49 -11.26
N ALA A 203 31.47 -6.46 -12.07
CA ALA A 203 30.42 -5.70 -12.75
C ALA A 203 29.62 -6.56 -13.76
N ASP A 204 30.25 -7.57 -14.35
CA ASP A 204 29.63 -8.44 -15.35
C ASP A 204 28.62 -9.41 -14.73
N ASP A 205 28.77 -9.71 -13.43
CA ASP A 205 27.79 -10.49 -12.65
C ASP A 205 26.51 -9.71 -12.36
N LEU A 206 26.42 -8.40 -12.66
CA LEU A 206 25.17 -7.65 -12.45
C LEU A 206 24.04 -8.22 -13.31
N PRO A 207 22.82 -8.37 -12.77
CA PRO A 207 21.69 -8.80 -13.58
C PRO A 207 21.47 -7.87 -14.79
N SER A 208 21.10 -8.44 -15.93
CA SER A 208 20.84 -7.70 -17.18
C SER A 208 19.89 -6.51 -16.99
N GLN A 209 18.84 -6.68 -16.17
CA GLN A 209 17.91 -5.60 -15.82
C GLN A 209 18.60 -4.38 -15.19
N VAL A 210 19.62 -4.60 -14.34
CA VAL A 210 20.40 -3.53 -13.71
C VAL A 210 21.33 -2.88 -14.72
N GLN A 211 21.98 -3.69 -15.58
CA GLN A 211 22.85 -3.18 -16.64
C GLN A 211 22.08 -2.29 -17.61
N THR A 212 20.91 -2.73 -18.08
CA THR A 212 20.03 -1.93 -18.96
C THR A 212 19.53 -0.67 -18.25
N LEU A 213 19.21 -0.73 -16.95
CA LEU A 213 18.82 0.46 -16.18
C LEU A 213 19.97 1.47 -16.06
N MET A 214 21.21 0.99 -15.89
CA MET A 214 22.40 1.83 -15.89
C MET A 214 22.64 2.44 -17.28
N ALA A 215 22.46 1.67 -18.36
CA ALA A 215 22.54 2.17 -19.72
C ALA A 215 21.49 3.25 -19.99
N TYR A 216 20.24 3.04 -19.54
CA TYR A 216 19.16 4.02 -19.64
C TYR A 216 19.53 5.35 -18.96
N ARG A 217 20.08 5.29 -17.74
CA ARG A 217 20.51 6.49 -16.99
C ARG A 217 21.70 7.22 -17.61
N ARG A 218 22.52 6.52 -18.40
CA ARG A 218 23.69 7.10 -19.09
C ARG A 218 23.39 7.56 -20.52
N ALA A 219 22.29 7.09 -21.10
CA ALA A 219 21.89 7.47 -22.45
C ALA A 219 21.69 8.98 -22.56
N ASN A 220 22.22 9.57 -23.63
CA ASN A 220 22.27 11.01 -23.86
C ASN A 220 21.28 11.49 -24.95
N SER A 221 20.37 10.62 -25.40
CA SER A 221 19.33 10.94 -26.38
C SER A 221 17.98 10.34 -25.98
N GLN A 222 16.89 11.00 -26.38
CA GLN A 222 15.53 10.51 -26.14
C GLN A 222 15.25 9.23 -26.94
N GLU A 223 15.86 9.07 -28.12
CA GLU A 223 15.77 7.88 -28.97
C GLU A 223 16.30 6.65 -28.25
N LEU A 224 17.53 6.74 -27.73
CA LEU A 224 18.17 5.62 -27.05
C LEU A 224 17.47 5.30 -25.72
N GLN A 225 17.10 6.32 -24.93
CA GLN A 225 16.33 6.10 -23.72
C GLN A 225 14.98 5.43 -24.00
N SER A 226 14.25 5.90 -25.01
CA SER A 226 12.94 5.33 -25.37
C SER A 226 13.05 3.87 -25.83
N LEU A 227 14.13 3.49 -26.53
CA LEU A 227 14.37 2.09 -26.91
C LEU A 227 14.64 1.22 -25.67
N LEU A 228 15.55 1.69 -24.80
CA LEU A 228 15.92 0.96 -23.57
C LEU A 228 14.76 0.82 -22.59
N VAL A 229 13.84 1.79 -22.54
CA VAL A 229 12.61 1.67 -21.74
C VAL A 229 11.85 0.42 -22.20
N GLY A 230 11.65 0.21 -23.50
CA GLY A 230 10.92 -0.95 -24.03
C GLY A 230 11.44 -2.30 -23.53
N ASP A 231 12.75 -2.43 -23.37
CA ASP A 231 13.42 -3.65 -22.88
C ASP A 231 13.45 -3.75 -21.35
N LEU A 232 13.16 -2.66 -20.64
CA LEU A 232 13.15 -2.59 -19.18
C LEU A 232 11.78 -2.94 -18.61
N ASN A 233 11.69 -4.08 -17.93
CA ASN A 233 10.55 -4.40 -17.08
C ASN A 233 10.84 -4.00 -15.62
N VAL A 234 10.89 -2.69 -15.38
CA VAL A 234 11.08 -2.11 -14.04
C VAL A 234 9.94 -1.16 -13.70
N ARG A 235 9.76 -0.87 -12.41
CA ARG A 235 8.75 0.08 -11.97
C ARG A 235 9.10 1.49 -12.49
N TRP A 236 8.13 2.16 -13.10
CA TRP A 236 8.28 3.46 -13.78
C TRP A 236 9.01 4.54 -12.94
N ASP A 237 8.81 4.54 -11.62
CA ASP A 237 9.43 5.50 -10.71
C ASP A 237 10.99 5.46 -10.76
N LEU A 238 11.59 4.34 -11.17
CA LEU A 238 13.04 4.19 -11.34
C LEU A 238 13.60 4.83 -12.62
N LEU A 239 12.69 5.18 -13.55
CA LEU A 239 13.01 5.75 -14.86
C LEU A 239 12.76 7.27 -14.89
N ALA A 240 11.85 7.74 -14.04
CA ALA A 240 11.30 9.09 -14.06
C ALA A 240 12.34 10.21 -13.83
N ASP A 241 13.31 9.98 -12.96
CA ASP A 241 14.34 10.97 -12.57
C ASP A 241 15.35 11.25 -13.69
N ALA A 242 15.63 10.25 -14.53
CA ALA A 242 16.59 10.36 -15.63
C ALA A 242 15.95 10.58 -17.02
N ALA A 243 14.63 10.72 -17.11
CA ALA A 243 13.90 10.82 -18.37
C ALA A 243 14.17 12.16 -19.09
N LEU A 244 14.70 12.10 -20.32
CA LEU A 244 15.18 13.27 -21.08
C LEU A 244 14.08 14.09 -21.80
N GLY A 245 12.80 13.72 -21.73
CA GLY A 245 11.74 14.51 -22.34
C GLY A 245 10.45 13.74 -22.66
N PRO A 246 9.49 14.38 -23.35
CA PRO A 246 8.16 13.82 -23.59
C PRO A 246 8.18 12.46 -24.29
N LYS A 247 9.11 12.22 -25.24
CA LYS A 247 9.20 10.93 -25.95
C LYS A 247 9.49 9.77 -25.01
N VAL A 248 10.40 9.97 -24.05
CA VAL A 248 10.74 8.96 -23.04
C VAL A 248 9.58 8.79 -22.07
N TRP A 249 8.93 9.89 -21.65
CA TRP A 249 7.76 9.83 -20.78
C TRP A 249 6.56 9.11 -21.42
N LYS A 250 6.39 9.16 -22.74
CA LYS A 250 5.41 8.33 -23.45
C LYS A 250 5.72 6.84 -23.31
N ALA A 251 6.98 6.45 -23.51
CA ALA A 251 7.40 5.06 -23.34
C ALA A 251 7.18 4.59 -21.89
N ILE A 252 7.52 5.44 -20.90
CA ILE A 252 7.27 5.18 -19.49
C ILE A 252 5.77 5.02 -19.21
N ALA A 253 4.92 5.92 -19.75
CA ALA A 253 3.47 5.88 -19.57
C ALA A 253 2.85 4.56 -20.06
N ARG A 254 3.36 4.02 -21.18
CA ARG A 254 2.93 2.71 -21.71
C ARG A 254 3.23 1.55 -20.78
N GLN A 255 4.32 1.62 -20.02
CA GLN A 255 4.68 0.62 -19.02
C GLN A 255 4.00 0.80 -17.66
N MET A 256 3.37 1.94 -17.40
CA MET A 256 2.67 2.15 -16.14
C MET A 256 1.51 1.15 -15.99
N GLY A 257 1.52 0.39 -14.90
CA GLY A 257 0.36 -0.42 -14.51
C GLY A 257 -0.86 0.46 -14.17
N PRO A 258 -2.07 -0.11 -14.09
CA PRO A 258 -3.33 0.64 -13.98
C PRO A 258 -3.33 1.66 -12.83
N GLN A 259 -2.83 1.24 -11.66
CA GLN A 259 -2.75 2.11 -10.48
C GLN A 259 -1.76 3.26 -10.65
N ALA A 260 -0.61 2.99 -11.27
CA ALA A 260 0.41 4.01 -11.52
C ALA A 260 -0.12 5.03 -12.54
N LEU A 261 -0.75 4.57 -13.62
CA LEU A 261 -1.30 5.42 -14.66
C LEU A 261 -2.37 6.36 -14.09
N ARG A 262 -3.35 5.82 -13.36
CA ARG A 262 -4.42 6.58 -12.69
C ARG A 262 -3.86 7.64 -11.74
N MET A 263 -2.85 7.29 -10.95
CA MET A 263 -2.28 8.20 -9.93
C MET A 263 -1.37 9.29 -10.49
N ASN A 264 -0.90 9.17 -11.74
CA ASN A 264 0.14 10.04 -12.29
C ASN A 264 -0.31 10.85 -13.52
N LEU A 265 -1.62 11.00 -13.76
CA LEU A 265 -2.14 11.78 -14.89
C LEU A 265 -1.61 13.22 -14.91
N ASN A 266 -1.56 13.89 -13.76
CA ASN A 266 -0.98 15.24 -13.66
C ASN A 266 0.53 15.26 -13.91
N THR A 267 1.24 14.18 -13.57
CA THR A 267 2.68 14.03 -13.89
C THR A 267 2.86 13.88 -15.39
N LEU A 268 2.05 13.03 -16.04
CA LEU A 268 2.07 12.85 -17.50
C LEU A 268 1.74 14.15 -18.24
N LEU A 269 0.79 14.92 -17.73
CA LEU A 269 0.47 16.27 -18.22
C LEU A 269 1.69 17.19 -18.14
N ARG A 270 2.33 17.31 -16.97
CA ARG A 270 3.52 18.17 -16.76
C ARG A 270 4.69 17.83 -17.67
N HIS A 271 4.80 16.58 -18.11
CA HIS A 271 5.85 16.11 -19.02
C HIS A 271 5.39 16.06 -20.50
N GLY A 272 4.29 16.72 -20.85
CA GLY A 272 3.83 16.89 -22.23
C GLY A 272 3.29 15.60 -22.87
N VAL A 273 3.05 14.53 -22.11
CA VAL A 273 2.55 13.27 -22.66
C VAL A 273 1.13 13.43 -23.20
N LEU A 274 0.31 14.22 -22.50
CA LEU A 274 -1.11 14.41 -22.82
C LEU A 274 -1.37 15.46 -23.92
N GLU A 275 -0.32 16.15 -24.40
CA GLU A 275 -0.42 17.05 -25.55
C GLU A 275 -0.63 16.30 -26.88
N HIS A 276 -0.30 15.01 -26.89
CA HIS A 276 -0.44 14.15 -28.07
C HIS A 276 -1.77 13.40 -28.03
N ALA A 277 -2.61 13.62 -29.04
CA ALA A 277 -3.92 12.98 -29.15
C ALA A 277 -3.86 11.44 -29.11
N GLU A 278 -2.84 10.83 -29.75
CA GLU A 278 -2.58 9.39 -29.69
C GLU A 278 -2.46 8.89 -28.24
N MET A 279 -1.59 9.52 -27.44
CA MET A 279 -1.36 9.11 -26.05
C MET A 279 -2.59 9.35 -25.18
N THR A 280 -3.28 10.47 -25.38
CA THR A 280 -4.54 10.76 -24.67
C THR A 280 -5.59 9.69 -24.94
N ASN A 281 -5.74 9.27 -26.20
CA ASN A 281 -6.68 8.22 -26.58
C ASN A 281 -6.26 6.84 -26.03
N GLU A 282 -4.97 6.50 -26.11
CA GLU A 282 -4.42 5.26 -25.58
C GLU A 282 -4.63 5.15 -24.06
N ILE A 283 -4.30 6.22 -23.31
CA ILE A 283 -4.50 6.29 -21.86
C ILE A 283 -5.98 6.22 -21.51
N ALA A 284 -6.83 6.96 -22.21
CA ALA A 284 -8.28 6.95 -21.98
C ALA A 284 -8.90 5.58 -22.30
N ALA A 285 -8.40 4.85 -23.30
CA ALA A 285 -8.83 3.49 -23.61
C ALA A 285 -8.44 2.52 -22.49
N ARG A 286 -7.19 2.57 -22.01
CA ARG A 286 -6.72 1.73 -20.91
C ARG A 286 -7.44 2.00 -19.59
N LEU A 287 -7.73 3.27 -19.29
CA LEU A 287 -8.45 3.63 -18.06
C LEU A 287 -9.86 3.06 -18.01
N ARG A 288 -10.54 2.91 -19.16
CA ARG A 288 -11.90 2.36 -19.27
C ARG A 288 -11.95 0.86 -19.61
N ASP A 289 -10.79 0.20 -19.66
CA ASP A 289 -10.69 -1.22 -19.99
C ASP A 289 -11.21 -2.06 -18.82
N ALA A 290 -12.31 -2.79 -19.05
CA ALA A 290 -12.99 -3.56 -18.01
C ALA A 290 -12.10 -4.67 -17.42
N ASP A 291 -11.24 -5.30 -18.22
CA ASP A 291 -10.35 -6.37 -17.79
C ASP A 291 -9.17 -5.82 -16.96
N GLU A 292 -8.61 -4.66 -17.33
CA GLU A 292 -7.64 -3.95 -16.48
C GLU A 292 -8.27 -3.51 -15.16
N ILE A 293 -9.50 -2.96 -15.18
CA ILE A 293 -10.23 -2.53 -13.99
C ILE A 293 -10.46 -3.73 -13.05
N ALA A 294 -11.03 -4.84 -13.55
CA ALA A 294 -11.29 -6.04 -12.76
C ALA A 294 -10.00 -6.66 -12.17
N ARG A 295 -8.94 -6.78 -12.97
CA ARG A 295 -7.65 -7.32 -12.49
C ARG A 295 -6.95 -6.42 -11.49
N SER A 296 -7.06 -5.10 -11.65
CA SER A 296 -6.39 -4.13 -10.78
C SER A 296 -7.02 -4.00 -9.39
N ARG A 297 -8.27 -4.49 -9.23
CA ARG A 297 -9.06 -4.45 -7.99
C ARG A 297 -9.13 -3.05 -7.38
N GLN A 298 -9.09 -2.02 -8.21
CA GLN A 298 -9.31 -0.65 -7.74
C GLN A 298 -10.80 -0.47 -7.44
N PHE A 299 -11.10 0.10 -6.28
CA PHE A 299 -12.46 0.44 -5.89
C PHE A 299 -12.95 1.68 -6.64
N PRO A 300 -14.28 1.82 -6.85
CA PRO A 300 -14.88 2.96 -7.57
C PRO A 300 -14.39 4.32 -7.07
N TYR A 301 -14.32 4.50 -5.75
CA TYR A 301 -13.89 5.76 -5.14
C TYR A 301 -12.47 6.17 -5.54
N GLN A 302 -11.60 5.23 -5.94
CA GLN A 302 -10.24 5.54 -6.36
C GLN A 302 -10.21 6.21 -7.74
N TYR A 303 -11.11 5.81 -8.65
CA TYR A 303 -11.29 6.50 -9.93
C TYR A 303 -11.92 7.87 -9.72
N LEU A 304 -12.94 7.98 -8.87
CA LEU A 304 -13.52 9.27 -8.47
C LEU A 304 -12.47 10.21 -7.87
N ALA A 305 -11.61 9.70 -6.96
CA ALA A 305 -10.53 10.48 -6.39
C ALA A 305 -9.55 10.96 -7.46
N ALA A 306 -9.21 10.13 -8.45
CA ALA A 306 -8.35 10.57 -9.57
C ALA A 306 -9.02 11.64 -10.43
N TYR A 307 -10.32 11.50 -10.69
CA TYR A 307 -11.11 12.49 -11.42
C TYR A 307 -11.11 13.85 -10.72
N LEU A 308 -11.40 13.88 -9.41
CA LEU A 308 -11.44 15.12 -8.62
C LEU A 308 -10.06 15.78 -8.45
N ASN A 309 -8.97 15.01 -8.49
CA ASN A 309 -7.61 15.52 -8.37
C ASN A 309 -6.94 15.80 -9.74
N ALA A 310 -7.59 15.47 -10.85
CA ALA A 310 -7.05 15.75 -12.18
C ALA A 310 -7.03 17.26 -12.42
N ALA A 311 -5.91 17.78 -12.91
CA ALA A 311 -5.78 19.20 -13.24
C ALA A 311 -6.80 19.62 -14.32
N ASN A 312 -7.11 20.92 -14.40
CA ASN A 312 -8.11 21.43 -15.35
C ASN A 312 -7.72 21.15 -16.80
N GLU A 313 -6.41 21.19 -17.08
CA GLU A 313 -5.77 20.97 -18.37
C GLU A 313 -5.69 19.49 -18.77
N VAL A 314 -5.99 18.54 -17.86
CA VAL A 314 -6.09 17.13 -18.24
C VAL A 314 -7.22 16.99 -19.28
N PRO A 315 -6.97 16.40 -20.46
CA PRO A 315 -7.94 16.30 -21.54
C PRO A 315 -9.28 15.69 -21.09
N HIS A 316 -10.37 16.24 -21.62
CA HIS A 316 -11.73 15.79 -21.29
C HIS A 316 -11.94 14.29 -21.54
N ALA A 317 -11.33 13.73 -22.59
CA ALA A 317 -11.39 12.29 -22.88
C ALA A 317 -10.87 11.41 -21.72
N ILE A 318 -9.82 11.85 -21.01
CA ILE A 318 -9.29 11.14 -19.84
C ILE A 318 -10.22 11.32 -18.64
N LYS A 319 -10.75 12.53 -18.42
CA LYS A 319 -11.73 12.79 -17.35
C LYS A 319 -13.00 11.96 -17.53
N SER A 320 -13.53 11.87 -18.75
CA SER A 320 -14.63 10.98 -19.10
C SER A 320 -14.29 9.51 -18.86
N ALA A 321 -13.10 9.07 -19.28
CA ALA A 321 -12.67 7.69 -19.04
C ALA A 321 -12.55 7.34 -17.55
N LEU A 322 -12.14 8.29 -16.69
CA LEU A 322 -12.14 8.09 -15.24
C LEU A 322 -13.55 7.96 -14.66
N HIS A 323 -14.51 8.70 -15.20
CA HIS A 323 -15.92 8.58 -14.84
C HIS A 323 -16.45 7.19 -15.24
N ASP A 324 -16.26 6.77 -16.49
CA ASP A 324 -16.67 5.45 -16.98
C ASP A 324 -16.01 4.33 -16.16
N ALA A 325 -14.72 4.48 -15.83
CA ALA A 325 -14.00 3.52 -15.01
C ALA A 325 -14.57 3.39 -13.59
N ALA A 326 -15.07 4.49 -13.01
CA ALA A 326 -15.73 4.46 -11.70
C ALA A 326 -17.02 3.63 -11.76
N GLU A 327 -17.84 3.81 -12.79
CA GLU A 327 -19.06 3.04 -13.03
C GLU A 327 -18.76 1.55 -13.28
N ILE A 328 -17.79 1.25 -14.14
CA ILE A 328 -17.37 -0.14 -14.41
C ILE A 328 -16.86 -0.80 -13.11
N ALA A 329 -16.09 -0.08 -12.31
CA ALA A 329 -15.57 -0.59 -11.05
C ALA A 329 -16.67 -0.90 -10.02
N CYS A 330 -17.86 -0.29 -10.12
CA CYS A 330 -18.99 -0.63 -9.25
C CYS A 330 -19.44 -2.09 -9.46
N GLY A 331 -19.25 -2.65 -10.67
CA GLY A 331 -19.49 -4.06 -10.97
C GLY A 331 -18.57 -5.03 -10.21
N ASN A 332 -17.46 -4.55 -9.61
CA ASN A 332 -16.59 -5.37 -8.77
C ASN A 332 -17.10 -5.49 -7.31
N VAL A 333 -18.13 -4.73 -6.93
CA VAL A 333 -18.70 -4.77 -5.58
C VAL A 333 -19.61 -5.99 -5.49
N PRO A 334 -19.46 -6.86 -4.46
CA PRO A 334 -20.31 -8.03 -4.30
C PRO A 334 -21.79 -7.67 -4.20
N GLU A 335 -22.65 -8.46 -4.83
CA GLU A 335 -24.09 -8.37 -4.64
C GLU A 335 -24.46 -8.80 -3.21
N LEU A 336 -25.21 -7.96 -2.52
CA LEU A 336 -25.69 -8.24 -1.17
C LEU A 336 -27.01 -9.02 -1.26
N PRO A 337 -27.15 -10.16 -0.56
CA PRO A 337 -28.35 -10.98 -0.67
C PRO A 337 -29.55 -10.31 0.00
N GLY A 338 -30.70 -10.34 -0.68
CA GLY A 338 -31.99 -9.89 -0.15
C GLY A 338 -32.27 -8.40 -0.34
N PRO A 339 -33.39 -7.90 0.20
CA PRO A 339 -33.70 -6.47 0.15
C PRO A 339 -32.70 -5.69 1.01
N VAL A 340 -31.96 -4.79 0.38
CA VAL A 340 -30.98 -3.92 1.05
C VAL A 340 -31.60 -2.55 1.29
N VAL A 341 -31.57 -2.08 2.53
CA VAL A 341 -31.84 -0.68 2.89
C VAL A 341 -30.50 -0.02 3.19
N ILE A 342 -30.17 1.04 2.45
CA ILE A 342 -28.94 1.81 2.65
C ILE A 342 -29.30 3.11 3.36
N GLU A 343 -28.94 3.21 4.64
CA GLU A 343 -29.11 4.41 5.45
C GLU A 343 -27.75 5.13 5.54
N LEU A 344 -27.62 6.25 4.83
CA LEU A 344 -26.39 7.03 4.79
C LEU A 344 -26.42 8.12 5.87
N ASP A 345 -25.41 8.11 6.75
CA ASP A 345 -25.20 9.21 7.69
C ASP A 345 -24.67 10.43 6.93
N THR A 346 -25.41 11.54 6.96
CA THR A 346 -25.03 12.82 6.34
C THR A 346 -24.72 13.91 7.38
N SER A 347 -24.46 13.51 8.63
CA SER A 347 -24.16 14.43 9.73
C SER A 347 -22.86 15.21 9.48
N GLY A 348 -22.64 16.28 10.27
CA GLY A 348 -21.44 17.12 10.15
C GLY A 348 -20.12 16.33 10.27
N SER A 349 -20.10 15.24 11.03
CA SER A 349 -18.93 14.37 11.15
C SER A 349 -18.56 13.67 9.83
N MET A 350 -19.54 13.45 8.96
CA MET A 350 -19.38 12.80 7.65
C MET A 350 -18.91 13.76 6.55
N GLN A 351 -18.91 15.07 6.79
CA GLN A 351 -18.36 16.08 5.86
C GLN A 351 -16.81 16.17 5.90
N MET A 352 -16.18 15.36 6.75
CA MET A 352 -14.74 15.30 6.92
C MET A 352 -14.03 14.64 5.74
N SER A 353 -12.75 14.98 5.56
CA SER A 353 -11.85 14.30 4.62
C SER A 353 -11.76 12.81 4.94
N ALA A 354 -12.08 11.95 3.96
CA ALA A 354 -12.09 10.49 4.13
C ALA A 354 -10.72 9.90 4.53
N THR A 355 -9.62 10.56 4.13
CA THR A 355 -8.26 10.14 4.53
C THR A 355 -7.66 11.02 5.63
N GLY A 356 -8.46 11.88 6.24
CA GLY A 356 -8.01 12.77 7.29
C GLY A 356 -7.23 13.99 6.81
N TRP A 357 -6.64 14.71 7.76
CA TRP A 357 -5.70 15.82 7.50
C TRP A 357 -4.26 15.27 7.43
N ARG A 358 -3.52 15.61 6.37
CA ARG A 358 -2.10 15.26 6.24
C ARG A 358 -1.26 16.45 6.69
N ALA A 359 -0.44 16.27 7.73
CA ALA A 359 0.33 17.34 8.38
C ALA A 359 1.26 18.17 7.47
N ARG A 360 1.54 17.72 6.24
CA ARG A 360 2.31 18.44 5.21
C ARG A 360 1.63 18.41 3.82
N GLY A 361 0.38 18.84 3.71
CA GLY A 361 -0.27 18.95 2.40
C GLY A 361 -1.74 19.38 2.42
N ALA A 362 -2.34 19.41 1.23
CA ALA A 362 -3.77 19.68 1.03
C ALA A 362 -4.63 18.56 1.64
N THR A 363 -5.84 18.93 2.10
CA THR A 363 -6.89 17.98 2.45
C THR A 363 -7.24 17.10 1.25
N SER A 364 -7.67 15.87 1.51
CA SER A 364 -8.26 15.06 0.45
C SER A 364 -9.47 15.81 -0.12
N ALA A 365 -9.56 15.91 -1.44
CA ALA A 365 -10.78 16.36 -2.10
C ALA A 365 -11.97 15.41 -1.85
N MET A 366 -11.70 14.19 -1.38
CA MET A 366 -12.71 13.21 -1.00
C MET A 366 -13.20 13.42 0.44
N ARG A 367 -14.51 13.55 0.60
CA ARG A 367 -15.21 13.52 1.90
C ARG A 367 -15.73 12.10 2.21
N CYS A 368 -16.16 11.85 3.44
CA CYS A 368 -16.75 10.56 3.80
C CYS A 368 -18.10 10.32 3.11
N VAL A 369 -18.90 11.38 2.91
CA VAL A 369 -20.17 11.39 2.15
C VAL A 369 -20.26 12.64 1.28
#